data_AF-A0A383V9B0-F1
#
_entry.id   AF-A0A383V9B0-F1
#
_cell.length_a   1.000
_cell.length_b   1.000
_cell.length_c   1.000
_cell.angle_alpha   90.00
_cell.angle_beta   90.00
_cell.angle_gamma   90.00
#
_symmetry.space_group_name_H-M   'P 1'
#
loop_
_entity.id
_entity.type
_entity.pdbx_description
1 polymer ?
#
loop_
_entity_poly.entity_id
_entity_poly.type
_entity_poly.pdbx_seq_one_letter_code
_entity_poly.pdbx_strand_id
1 'polypeptide(L)'
;MCDLLEHVIRRLQELRQQHREQWQQLQGQQQQQQQQQQQVPGLNSDEAALVLSSAPLSYLQARGGKLAGLERLCSMQCIQEAAGASMITAQLQKALDVFCTPHWMGAFRLCPEPAAAACSSSTGVVRLLLGLPAAARISADQLALCLDKVLVQCADNVLCEALLEELMCSAGRLLDPLQPQALSRLMQHCLRRQTGRGMVACMQLLCRDPAAQQLPASSVFKLLLSALKLRQGPFTVLRVAQMLSQLPAAAQLAADEVAELLSAAMDSESMANRIFINPADTVGQAVHVLCGLPGAHGLQTLQVLQFLEAAILESYYQAIRALCALPGARELQPEQRAALLAVGKVVGCRLDTMMPLVQLPLVPQLAVGGSSSSSSSSRQLLDEQLPSAHFSAGDP
;
A
#
# COMPACT_ATOMS: atom_id res chain seq x y z
N MET A 1 -2.50 -27.85 -25.14
CA MET A 1 -2.68 -26.93 -23.99
C MET A 1 -3.15 -27.68 -22.75
N CYS A 2 -4.08 -28.63 -22.86
CA CYS A 2 -4.47 -29.51 -21.75
C CYS A 2 -3.31 -30.37 -21.20
N ASP A 3 -2.45 -30.92 -22.05
CA ASP A 3 -1.30 -31.74 -21.61
C ASP A 3 -0.26 -30.95 -20.79
N LEU A 4 -0.11 -29.66 -21.09
CA LEU A 4 0.78 -28.77 -20.34
C LEU A 4 0.22 -28.47 -18.94
N LEU A 5 -1.11 -28.33 -18.85
CA LEU A 5 -1.80 -28.11 -17.58
C LEU A 5 -1.73 -29.35 -16.68
N GLU A 6 -1.93 -30.54 -17.23
CA GLU A 6 -1.77 -31.80 -16.51
C GLU A 6 -0.34 -32.01 -16.01
N HIS A 7 0.66 -31.67 -16.83
CA HIS A 7 2.06 -31.76 -16.42
C HIS A 7 2.39 -30.82 -15.25
N VAL A 8 1.88 -29.58 -15.27
CA VAL A 8 2.05 -28.62 -14.18
C VAL A 8 1.35 -29.09 -12.90
N ILE A 9 0.12 -29.61 -13.01
CA ILE A 9 -0.63 -30.14 -11.86
C ILE A 9 0.13 -31.31 -11.23
N ARG A 10 0.64 -32.24 -12.05
CA ARG A 10 1.43 -33.38 -11.58
C ARG A 10 2.70 -32.92 -10.87
N ARG A 11 3.40 -31.93 -11.43
CA ARG A 11 4.62 -31.40 -10.83
C ARG A 11 4.37 -30.69 -9.49
N LEU A 12 3.25 -29.99 -9.36
CA LEU A 12 2.84 -29.36 -8.09
C LEU A 12 2.46 -30.41 -7.03
N GLN A 13 1.85 -31.52 -7.44
CA GLN A 13 1.55 -32.64 -6.54
C GLN A 13 2.83 -33.34 -6.05
N GLU A 14 3.80 -33.59 -6.94
CA GLU A 14 5.12 -34.13 -6.60
C GLU A 14 5.84 -33.23 -5.59
N LEU A 15 5.86 -31.91 -5.81
CA LEU A 15 6.50 -30.95 -4.89
C LEU A 15 5.80 -30.90 -3.52
N ARG A 16 4.47 -30.98 -3.48
CA ARG A 16 3.74 -31.07 -2.20
C ARG A 16 4.07 -32.35 -1.44
N GLN A 17 4.24 -33.46 -2.15
CA GLN A 17 4.60 -34.73 -1.55
C GLN A 17 6.01 -34.69 -0.95
N GLN A 18 6.99 -34.18 -1.70
CA GLN A 18 8.37 -33.99 -1.23
C GLN A 18 8.43 -33.10 0.02
N HIS A 19 7.67 -31.99 0.03
CA HIS A 19 7.63 -31.09 1.18
C HIS A 19 7.02 -31.76 2.42
N ARG A 20 6.01 -32.63 2.26
CA ARG A 20 5.43 -33.41 3.38
C ARG A 20 6.44 -34.41 3.95
N GLU A 21 7.18 -35.11 3.10
CA GLU A 21 8.20 -36.06 3.51
C GLU A 21 9.36 -35.36 4.24
N GLN A 22 9.80 -34.20 3.74
CA GLN A 22 10.83 -33.40 4.38
C GLN A 22 10.39 -32.90 5.77
N TRP A 23 9.11 -32.50 5.91
CA TRP A 23 8.54 -32.14 7.20
C TRP A 23 8.46 -33.30 8.18
N GLN A 24 8.06 -34.49 7.73
CA GLN A 24 8.03 -35.69 8.57
C GLN A 24 9.45 -36.08 9.04
N GLN A 25 10.47 -35.95 8.19
CA GLN A 25 11.86 -36.17 8.58
C GLN A 25 12.33 -35.17 9.64
N LEU A 26 12.03 -33.89 9.47
CA LEU A 26 12.37 -32.85 10.46
C LEU A 26 11.70 -33.11 11.80
N GLN A 27 10.42 -33.52 11.78
CA GLN A 27 9.68 -33.84 13.00
C GLN A 27 10.26 -35.06 13.71
N GLY A 28 10.67 -36.09 12.97
CA GLY A 28 11.37 -37.26 13.51
C GLY A 28 12.71 -36.91 14.15
N GLN A 29 13.52 -36.06 13.51
CA GLN A 29 14.81 -35.60 14.08
C GLN A 29 14.61 -34.78 15.37
N GLN A 30 13.58 -33.92 15.42
CA GLN A 30 13.28 -33.14 16.62
C GLN A 30 12.84 -34.04 17.78
N GLN A 31 12.03 -35.06 17.52
CA GLN A 31 11.61 -36.02 18.54
C GLN A 31 12.79 -36.84 19.07
N GLN A 32 13.72 -37.22 18.19
CA GLN A 32 14.93 -37.94 18.56
C GLN A 32 15.88 -37.08 19.42
N GLN A 33 15.99 -35.78 19.12
CA GLN A 33 16.72 -34.83 19.98
C GLN A 33 16.09 -34.68 21.36
N GLN A 34 14.76 -34.62 21.46
CA GLN A 34 14.07 -34.54 22.74
C GLN A 34 14.30 -35.81 23.58
N GLN A 35 14.30 -36.99 22.96
CA GLN A 35 14.61 -38.24 23.67
C GLN A 35 16.06 -38.29 24.16
N GLN A 36 17.02 -37.78 23.39
CA GLN A 36 18.42 -37.68 23.84
C GLN A 36 18.58 -36.70 25.02
N GLN A 37 17.82 -35.60 25.05
CA GLN A 37 17.85 -34.67 26.19
C GLN A 37 17.22 -35.23 27.47
N GLN A 38 16.28 -36.17 27.35
CA GLN A 38 15.66 -36.84 28.50
C GLN A 38 16.49 -38.01 29.06
N GLN A 39 17.55 -38.43 28.36
CA GLN A 39 18.46 -39.49 28.82
C GLN A 39 19.74 -38.98 29.49
N VAL A 40 19.82 -37.69 29.85
CA VAL A 40 20.91 -37.22 30.72
C VAL A 40 20.67 -37.79 32.11
N PRO A 41 21.52 -38.71 32.62
CA PRO A 41 21.37 -39.25 33.95
C PRO A 41 21.46 -38.10 34.95
N GLY A 42 20.51 -38.05 35.89
CA GLY A 42 20.46 -37.02 36.92
C GLY A 42 21.79 -36.94 37.64
N LEU A 43 22.55 -35.88 37.37
CA LEU A 43 23.75 -35.55 38.12
C LEU A 43 23.28 -35.12 39.52
N ASN A 44 23.71 -35.88 40.52
CA ASN A 44 23.51 -35.51 41.92
C ASN A 44 24.14 -34.12 42.16
N SER A 45 23.49 -33.29 42.98
CA SER A 45 23.83 -31.86 43.16
C SER A 45 25.29 -31.60 43.57
N ASP A 46 25.99 -32.61 44.04
CA ASP A 46 27.33 -32.47 44.61
C ASP A 46 28.45 -32.64 43.55
N GLU A 47 28.15 -33.15 42.36
CA GLU A 47 29.15 -33.24 41.26
C GLU A 47 29.13 -32.03 40.31
N ALA A 48 28.02 -31.29 40.23
CA ALA A 48 27.91 -30.09 39.40
C ALA A 48 28.80 -28.92 39.87
N ALA A 49 29.16 -28.90 41.17
CA ALA A 49 30.03 -27.87 41.74
C ALA A 49 31.52 -28.06 41.37
N LEU A 50 31.96 -29.28 41.09
CA LEU A 50 33.37 -29.56 40.75
C LEU A 50 33.68 -29.28 39.27
N VAL A 51 32.73 -29.50 38.35
CA VAL A 51 32.94 -29.29 36.91
C VAL A 51 33.03 -27.80 36.53
N LEU A 52 32.43 -26.90 37.31
CA LEU A 52 32.52 -25.45 37.07
C LEU A 52 33.84 -24.80 37.53
N SER A 53 34.72 -25.56 38.23
CA SER A 53 35.99 -25.05 38.75
C SER A 53 37.21 -25.39 37.88
N SER A 54 37.06 -26.20 36.84
CA SER A 54 38.17 -26.61 35.98
C SER A 54 37.75 -26.75 34.51
N ALA A 55 37.62 -25.63 33.79
CA ALA A 55 37.61 -25.64 32.33
C ALA A 55 38.47 -24.48 31.77
N PRO A 56 39.38 -24.74 30.80
CA PRO A 56 40.37 -23.78 30.37
C PRO A 56 39.80 -22.76 29.37
N LEU A 57 40.26 -21.52 29.53
CA LEU A 57 39.93 -20.29 28.78
C LEU A 57 40.25 -20.30 27.26
N SER A 58 40.53 -21.43 26.64
CA SER A 58 41.06 -21.49 25.27
C SER A 58 40.01 -21.71 24.16
N TYR A 59 38.73 -21.95 24.48
CA TYR A 59 37.69 -22.20 23.44
C TYR A 59 36.75 -21.01 23.14
N LEU A 60 36.82 -19.93 23.91
CA LEU A 60 35.97 -18.74 23.70
C LEU A 60 36.57 -17.66 22.77
N GLN A 61 37.77 -17.86 22.23
CA GLN A 61 38.49 -16.81 21.50
C GLN A 61 38.31 -16.82 19.97
N ALA A 62 37.72 -17.87 19.37
CA ALA A 62 37.62 -17.99 17.91
C ALA A 62 36.25 -17.58 17.30
N ARG A 63 35.18 -17.44 18.10
CA ARG A 63 33.84 -17.06 17.60
C ARG A 63 33.14 -15.93 18.36
N GLY A 64 33.63 -15.54 19.55
CA GLY A 64 32.99 -14.55 20.43
C GLY A 64 33.39 -13.08 20.22
N GLY A 65 34.37 -12.79 19.35
CA GLY A 65 34.99 -11.46 19.26
C GLY A 65 34.09 -10.31 18.77
N LYS A 66 32.96 -10.60 18.11
CA LYS A 66 32.06 -9.56 17.57
C LYS A 66 30.86 -9.25 18.46
N LEU A 67 30.38 -10.22 19.24
CA LEU A 67 29.26 -10.03 20.18
C LEU A 67 29.73 -9.31 21.46
N ALA A 68 30.91 -9.68 21.97
CA ALA A 68 31.60 -8.90 23.01
C ALA A 68 31.97 -7.48 22.55
N GLY A 69 32.08 -7.24 21.25
CA GLY A 69 32.24 -5.91 20.66
C GLY A 69 30.97 -5.06 20.72
N LEU A 70 29.78 -5.67 20.57
CA LEU A 70 28.48 -5.00 20.73
C LEU A 70 28.16 -4.73 22.20
N GLU A 71 28.45 -5.66 23.11
CA GLU A 71 28.34 -5.42 24.56
C GLU A 71 29.34 -4.35 25.05
N ARG A 72 30.57 -4.31 24.50
CA ARG A 72 31.54 -3.22 24.76
C ARG A 72 31.11 -1.88 24.16
N LEU A 73 30.41 -1.86 23.03
CA LEU A 73 29.83 -0.63 22.46
C LEU A 73 28.67 -0.11 23.30
N CYS A 74 27.89 -1.00 23.93
CA CYS A 74 26.83 -0.62 24.86
C CYS A 74 27.40 -0.19 26.23
N SER A 75 28.53 -0.75 26.69
CA SER A 75 29.13 -0.40 27.99
C SER A 75 30.11 0.78 27.95
N MET A 76 30.70 1.12 26.80
CA MET A 76 31.54 2.32 26.63
C MET A 76 30.75 3.61 26.36
N GLN A 77 29.44 3.64 26.63
CA GLN A 77 28.58 4.79 26.40
C GLN A 77 28.50 5.75 27.61
N CYS A 78 29.57 5.84 28.40
CA CYS A 78 29.71 6.84 29.48
C CYS A 78 30.75 7.93 29.19
N ILE A 79 31.48 7.89 28.07
CA ILE A 79 32.45 8.95 27.73
C ILE A 79 32.47 9.21 26.21
N GLN A 80 31.51 10.00 25.71
CA GLN A 80 31.69 10.94 24.58
C GLN A 80 30.35 11.65 24.27
N GLU A 81 30.02 12.63 25.10
CA GLU A 81 29.11 13.72 24.75
C GLU A 81 29.80 14.64 23.76
N ALA A 82 29.60 14.45 22.45
CA ALA A 82 29.72 15.46 21.36
C ALA A 82 29.90 14.86 19.94
N ALA A 83 29.77 13.55 19.73
CA ALA A 83 29.70 12.99 18.37
C ALA A 83 28.23 12.86 17.94
N GLY A 84 27.77 13.79 17.10
CA GLY A 84 26.37 14.07 16.80
C GLY A 84 25.56 12.96 16.10
N ALA A 85 24.29 13.28 15.82
CA ALA A 85 23.28 12.39 15.22
C ALA A 85 23.75 11.62 13.97
N SER A 86 24.77 12.11 13.24
CA SER A 86 25.37 11.41 12.10
C SER A 86 26.11 10.13 12.49
N MET A 87 26.74 10.07 13.66
CA MET A 87 27.44 8.87 14.14
C MET A 87 26.44 7.80 14.55
N ILE A 88 25.34 8.19 15.21
CA ILE A 88 24.26 7.27 15.59
C ILE A 88 23.60 6.71 14.32
N THR A 89 23.27 7.55 13.35
CA THR A 89 22.75 7.05 12.06
C THR A 89 23.76 6.16 11.35
N ALA A 90 25.05 6.48 11.34
CA ALA A 90 26.08 5.63 10.74
C ALA A 90 26.24 4.28 11.48
N GLN A 91 26.11 4.24 12.80
CA GLN A 91 26.18 3.00 13.57
C GLN A 91 24.90 2.16 13.45
N LEU A 92 23.73 2.79 13.50
CA LEU A 92 22.45 2.14 13.25
C LEU A 92 22.42 1.59 11.82
N GLN A 93 22.92 2.37 10.86
CA GLN A 93 23.11 1.96 9.47
C GLN A 93 24.05 0.75 9.38
N LYS A 94 25.21 0.80 10.04
CA LYS A 94 26.18 -0.30 10.00
C LYS A 94 25.64 -1.54 10.69
N ALA A 95 24.86 -1.40 11.76
CA ALA A 95 24.16 -2.49 12.40
C ALA A 95 23.11 -3.09 11.45
N LEU A 96 22.24 -2.26 10.85
CA LEU A 96 21.25 -2.69 9.87
C LEU A 96 21.91 -3.37 8.66
N ASP A 97 22.99 -2.82 8.11
CA ASP A 97 23.72 -3.42 7.00
C ASP A 97 24.33 -4.78 7.37
N VAL A 98 24.78 -4.95 8.62
CA VAL A 98 25.24 -6.26 9.11
C VAL A 98 24.06 -7.23 9.26
N PHE A 99 22.94 -6.80 9.84
CA PHE A 99 21.77 -7.65 10.08
C PHE A 99 21.03 -8.05 8.80
N CYS A 100 21.02 -7.17 7.81
CA CYS A 100 20.32 -7.37 6.54
C CYS A 100 21.18 -8.10 5.49
N THR A 101 22.40 -8.51 5.81
CA THR A 101 23.14 -9.40 4.91
C THR A 101 22.54 -10.81 4.93
N PRO A 102 22.32 -11.45 3.76
CA PRO A 102 21.59 -12.72 3.65
C PRO A 102 22.13 -13.86 4.54
N HIS A 103 23.42 -13.83 4.87
CA HIS A 103 24.06 -14.87 5.66
C HIS A 103 23.65 -14.86 7.15
N TRP A 104 23.23 -13.72 7.71
CA TRP A 104 22.94 -13.60 9.15
C TRP A 104 21.53 -14.10 9.48
N MET A 105 20.57 -13.98 8.57
CA MET A 105 19.19 -14.46 8.76
C MET A 105 19.10 -15.99 8.92
N GLY A 106 20.08 -16.75 8.41
CA GLY A 106 20.15 -18.21 8.61
C GLY A 106 20.81 -18.67 9.92
N ALA A 107 21.65 -17.83 10.54
CA ALA A 107 22.53 -18.25 11.64
C ALA A 107 21.91 -18.14 13.05
N PHE A 108 20.84 -17.36 13.23
CA PHE A 108 20.26 -17.07 14.55
C PHE A 108 19.36 -18.17 15.13
N ARG A 109 19.12 -19.28 14.41
CA ARG A 109 18.28 -20.39 14.89
C ARG A 109 18.95 -21.31 15.94
N LEU A 110 20.20 -21.06 16.37
CA LEU A 110 21.02 -22.04 17.11
C LEU A 110 21.63 -21.57 18.44
N CYS A 111 21.16 -20.49 19.09
CA CYS A 111 21.73 -20.03 20.38
C CYS A 111 20.76 -20.25 21.57
N PRO A 112 21.20 -20.87 22.69
CA PRO A 112 20.34 -21.20 23.83
C PRO A 112 20.36 -20.20 25.02
N GLU A 113 21.00 -19.03 24.94
CA GLU A 113 21.03 -18.06 26.06
C GLU A 113 19.83 -17.08 26.09
N PRO A 114 19.38 -16.61 27.26
CA PRO A 114 18.21 -15.71 27.39
C PRO A 114 18.43 -14.30 26.82
N ALA A 115 19.66 -13.76 26.84
CA ALA A 115 20.00 -12.52 26.12
C ALA A 115 20.12 -12.75 24.60
N ALA A 116 20.55 -13.95 24.19
CA ALA A 116 20.57 -14.36 22.80
C ALA A 116 19.15 -14.62 22.24
N ALA A 117 18.18 -15.00 23.09
CA ALA A 117 16.77 -15.18 22.72
C ALA A 117 16.06 -13.85 22.40
N ALA A 118 16.47 -12.74 23.01
CA ALA A 118 16.04 -11.41 22.58
C ALA A 118 16.65 -11.07 21.21
N CYS A 119 17.90 -11.43 20.95
CA CYS A 119 18.59 -11.19 19.68
C CYS A 119 18.27 -12.21 18.56
N SER A 120 17.58 -13.32 18.88
CA SER A 120 17.28 -14.39 17.90
C SER A 120 16.13 -14.05 16.96
N SER A 121 15.43 -12.95 17.21
CA SER A 121 14.48 -12.36 16.28
C SER A 121 14.99 -10.99 15.82
N SER A 122 14.89 -10.72 14.52
CA SER A 122 15.15 -9.39 13.95
C SER A 122 14.36 -8.29 14.68
N THR A 123 13.17 -8.60 15.17
CA THR A 123 12.33 -7.74 16.00
C THR A 123 12.97 -7.39 17.34
N GLY A 124 13.64 -8.33 18.01
CA GLY A 124 14.29 -8.03 19.29
C GLY A 124 15.56 -7.19 19.16
N VAL A 125 16.28 -7.29 18.03
CA VAL A 125 17.38 -6.37 17.71
C VAL A 125 16.86 -4.96 17.46
N VAL A 126 15.76 -4.81 16.73
CA VAL A 126 15.15 -3.51 16.51
C VAL A 126 14.60 -2.93 17.82
N ARG A 127 13.99 -3.74 18.70
CA ARG A 127 13.66 -3.31 20.08
C ARG A 127 14.86 -2.79 20.85
N LEU A 128 15.99 -3.51 20.80
CA LEU A 128 17.21 -3.08 21.48
C LEU A 128 17.75 -1.78 20.91
N LEU A 129 17.78 -1.63 19.58
CA LEU A 129 18.23 -0.40 18.92
C LEU A 129 17.32 0.79 19.21
N LEU A 130 16.00 0.59 19.24
CA LEU A 130 15.03 1.63 19.56
C LEU A 130 14.98 1.95 21.05
N GLY A 131 15.33 1.00 21.92
CA GLY A 131 15.45 1.20 23.35
C GLY A 131 16.67 2.04 23.77
N LEU A 132 17.59 2.32 22.85
CA LEU A 132 18.76 3.16 23.15
C LEU A 132 18.34 4.63 23.31
N PRO A 133 18.86 5.37 24.32
CA PRO A 133 18.60 6.81 24.48
C PRO A 133 18.99 7.63 23.24
N ALA A 134 19.98 7.13 22.48
CA ALA A 134 20.41 7.68 21.21
C ALA A 134 19.31 7.67 20.13
N ALA A 135 18.38 6.70 20.19
CA ALA A 135 17.27 6.59 19.26
C ALA A 135 16.25 7.73 19.41
N ALA A 136 16.14 8.32 20.61
CA ALA A 136 15.32 9.51 20.85
C ALA A 136 15.79 10.74 20.05
N ARG A 137 17.02 10.73 19.51
CA ARG A 137 17.59 11.83 18.71
C ARG A 137 17.47 11.62 17.20
N ILE A 138 16.89 10.49 16.77
CA ILE A 138 16.71 10.19 15.35
C ILE A 138 15.61 11.11 14.83
N SER A 139 15.93 11.95 13.84
CA SER A 139 14.89 12.79 13.21
C SER A 139 13.90 11.93 12.43
N ALA A 140 12.67 12.43 12.22
CA ALA A 140 11.67 11.75 11.41
C ALA A 140 12.20 11.38 10.01
N ASP A 141 13.05 12.23 9.43
CA ASP A 141 13.70 11.98 8.14
C ASP A 141 14.72 10.84 8.21
N GLN A 142 15.50 10.77 9.29
CA GLN A 142 16.44 9.68 9.52
C GLN A 142 15.73 8.36 9.79
N LEU A 143 14.62 8.39 10.54
CA LEU A 143 13.78 7.22 10.76
C LEU A 143 13.16 6.75 9.44
N ALA A 144 12.62 7.68 8.64
CA ALA A 144 12.09 7.38 7.32
C ALA A 144 13.16 6.74 6.42
N LEU A 145 14.40 7.24 6.45
CA LEU A 145 15.53 6.70 5.68
C LEU A 145 16.02 5.34 6.20
N CYS A 146 15.92 5.09 7.51
CA CYS A 146 16.19 3.77 8.08
C CYS A 146 15.09 2.78 7.68
N LEU A 147 13.82 3.19 7.78
CA LEU A 147 12.67 2.41 7.34
C LEU A 147 12.76 2.09 5.84
N ASP A 148 13.12 3.06 5.00
CA ASP A 148 13.39 2.90 3.57
C ASP A 148 14.34 1.72 3.32
N LYS A 149 15.47 1.70 4.03
CA LYS A 149 16.47 0.64 3.90
C LYS A 149 16.02 -0.70 4.44
N VAL A 150 15.36 -0.71 5.60
CA VAL A 150 14.77 -1.93 6.16
C VAL A 150 13.76 -2.52 5.18
N LEU A 151 12.87 -1.69 4.62
CA LEU A 151 11.87 -2.12 3.65
C LEU A 151 12.48 -2.59 2.32
N VAL A 152 13.60 -2.01 1.88
CA VAL A 152 14.34 -2.47 0.70
C VAL A 152 15.03 -3.82 0.96
N GLN A 153 15.51 -4.04 2.17
CA GLN A 153 16.29 -5.24 2.52
C GLN A 153 15.42 -6.42 2.97
N CYS A 154 14.24 -6.16 3.53
CA CYS A 154 13.29 -7.18 3.94
C CYS A 154 12.48 -7.68 2.74
N ALA A 155 12.98 -8.72 2.07
CA ALA A 155 12.22 -9.44 1.04
C ALA A 155 11.00 -10.19 1.61
N ASP A 156 10.98 -10.43 2.93
CA ASP A 156 9.90 -11.11 3.63
C ASP A 156 8.91 -10.10 4.21
N ASN A 157 7.69 -10.11 3.66
CA ASN A 157 6.58 -9.25 4.08
C ASN A 157 6.23 -9.39 5.56
N VAL A 158 6.43 -10.57 6.16
CA VAL A 158 6.08 -10.83 7.57
C VAL A 158 7.04 -10.11 8.51
N LEU A 159 8.32 -10.10 8.16
CA LEU A 159 9.36 -9.40 8.91
C LEU A 159 9.17 -7.89 8.82
N CYS A 160 8.81 -7.36 7.64
CA CYS A 160 8.48 -5.94 7.47
C CYS A 160 7.35 -5.49 8.40
N GLU A 161 6.27 -6.26 8.47
CA GLU A 161 5.09 -5.92 9.27
C GLU A 161 5.43 -5.87 10.77
N ALA A 162 6.04 -6.93 11.30
CA ALA A 162 6.41 -6.99 12.71
C ALA A 162 7.45 -5.91 13.08
N LEU A 163 8.41 -5.64 12.19
CA LEU A 163 9.38 -4.57 12.40
C LEU A 163 8.74 -3.19 12.37
N LEU A 164 7.81 -2.93 11.44
CA LEU A 164 7.09 -1.66 11.37
C LEU A 164 6.17 -1.48 12.57
N GLU A 165 5.46 -2.51 12.99
CA GLU A 165 4.59 -2.45 14.17
C GLU A 165 5.42 -2.14 15.42
N GLU A 166 6.58 -2.79 15.57
CA GLU A 166 7.49 -2.54 16.68
C GLU A 166 8.11 -1.14 16.61
N LEU A 167 8.50 -0.71 15.41
CA LEU A 167 9.02 0.64 15.15
C LEU A 167 7.97 1.69 15.48
N MET A 168 6.72 1.51 15.07
CA MET A 168 5.62 2.44 15.35
C MET A 168 5.24 2.45 16.83
N CYS A 169 5.16 1.28 17.47
CA CYS A 169 4.88 1.19 18.92
C CYS A 169 5.97 1.84 19.76
N SER A 170 7.24 1.66 19.37
CA SER A 170 8.39 2.23 20.07
C SER A 170 8.56 3.72 19.75
N ALA A 171 8.34 4.12 18.49
CA ALA A 171 8.34 5.51 18.03
C ALA A 171 7.30 6.34 18.76
N GLY A 172 6.10 5.81 19.00
CA GLY A 172 5.05 6.51 19.74
C GLY A 172 5.45 6.90 21.18
N ARG A 173 6.53 6.33 21.72
CA ARG A 173 7.09 6.70 23.03
C ARG A 173 8.30 7.64 22.94
N LEU A 174 8.98 7.68 21.81
CA LEU A 174 10.29 8.32 21.65
C LEU A 174 10.29 9.53 20.71
N LEU A 175 9.31 9.61 19.81
CA LEU A 175 9.21 10.66 18.83
C LEU A 175 8.07 11.60 19.20
N ASP A 176 8.38 12.89 19.17
CA ASP A 176 7.36 13.89 18.87
C ASP A 176 6.52 13.41 17.68
N PRO A 177 5.20 13.68 17.65
CA PRO A 177 4.31 13.18 16.61
C PRO A 177 4.95 13.37 15.23
N LEU A 178 5.10 12.26 14.50
CA LEU A 178 5.72 12.26 13.17
C LEU A 178 5.13 13.40 12.36
N GLN A 179 5.98 14.32 11.89
CA GLN A 179 5.45 15.43 11.10
C GLN A 179 4.69 14.87 9.89
N PRO A 180 3.48 15.39 9.56
CA PRO A 180 2.66 14.85 8.47
C PRO A 180 3.42 14.74 7.14
N GLN A 181 4.37 15.63 6.88
CA GLN A 181 5.23 15.59 5.70
C GLN A 181 6.20 14.40 5.66
N ALA A 182 6.78 14.02 6.81
CA ALA A 182 7.64 12.83 6.90
C ALA A 182 6.81 11.55 6.72
N LEU A 183 5.62 11.50 7.33
CA LEU A 183 4.69 10.38 7.16
C LEU A 183 4.24 10.22 5.71
N SER A 184 3.88 11.31 5.02
CA SER A 184 3.52 11.29 3.60
C SER A 184 4.64 10.75 2.72
N ARG A 185 5.90 11.14 2.98
CA ARG A 185 7.08 10.62 2.27
C ARG A 185 7.28 9.13 2.51
N LEU A 186 7.11 8.67 3.75
CA LEU A 186 7.19 7.25 4.10
C LEU A 186 6.09 6.43 3.39
N MET A 187 4.85 6.90 3.39
CA MET A 187 3.74 6.25 2.69
C MET A 187 4.00 6.19 1.17
N GLN A 188 4.48 7.28 0.55
CA GLN A 188 4.89 7.29 -0.86
C GLN A 188 6.03 6.31 -1.14
N HIS A 189 6.92 6.09 -0.18
CA HIS A 189 7.99 5.12 -0.31
C HIS A 189 7.45 3.67 -0.24
N CYS A 190 6.56 3.39 0.72
CA CYS A 190 5.87 2.10 0.82
C CYS A 190 5.15 1.75 -0.48
N LEU A 191 4.45 2.71 -1.09
CA LEU A 191 3.78 2.55 -2.39
C LEU A 191 4.76 2.19 -3.51
N ARG A 192 5.95 2.82 -3.54
CA ARG A 192 6.93 2.62 -4.62
C ARG A 192 7.70 1.31 -4.51
N ARG A 193 7.98 0.82 -3.29
CA ARG A 193 8.87 -0.34 -3.09
C ARG A 193 8.16 -1.64 -2.81
N GLN A 194 7.03 -1.61 -2.11
CA GLN A 194 6.42 -2.85 -1.64
C GLN A 194 5.43 -3.44 -2.63
N THR A 195 5.35 -4.77 -2.63
CA THR A 195 4.39 -5.52 -3.43
C THR A 195 3.55 -6.42 -2.54
N GLY A 196 2.27 -6.57 -2.85
CA GLY A 196 1.40 -7.57 -2.20
C GLY A 196 0.93 -7.21 -0.79
N ARG A 197 0.99 -8.18 0.13
CA ARG A 197 0.36 -8.10 1.46
C ARG A 197 1.10 -7.18 2.43
N GLY A 198 2.43 -7.17 2.38
CA GLY A 198 3.24 -6.30 3.24
C GLY A 198 2.84 -4.83 3.07
N MET A 199 2.65 -4.39 1.83
CA MET A 199 2.23 -3.01 1.55
C MET A 199 0.90 -2.66 2.22
N VAL A 200 -0.08 -3.57 2.20
CA VAL A 200 -1.38 -3.33 2.84
C VAL A 200 -1.23 -3.18 4.35
N ALA A 201 -0.49 -4.09 5.00
CA ALA A 201 -0.26 -4.04 6.44
C ALA A 201 0.47 -2.76 6.85
N CYS A 202 1.52 -2.40 6.10
CA CYS A 202 2.28 -1.17 6.30
C CYS A 202 1.37 0.06 6.17
N MET A 203 0.60 0.16 5.08
CA MET A 203 -0.32 1.28 4.87
C MET A 203 -1.42 1.32 5.93
N GLN A 204 -1.89 0.17 6.40
CA GLN A 204 -2.88 0.10 7.49
C GLN A 204 -2.32 0.64 8.80
N LEU A 205 -1.08 0.28 9.15
CA LEU A 205 -0.40 0.82 10.33
C LEU A 205 -0.18 2.34 10.20
N LEU A 206 0.33 2.79 9.05
CA LEU A 206 0.60 4.21 8.79
C LEU A 206 -0.68 5.05 8.77
N CYS A 207 -1.78 4.57 8.19
CA CYS A 207 -3.06 5.30 8.18
C CYS A 207 -3.74 5.37 9.57
N ARG A 208 -3.38 4.48 10.50
CA ARG A 208 -3.88 4.51 11.89
C ARG A 208 -3.16 5.52 12.77
N ASP A 209 -2.00 6.01 12.34
CA ASP A 209 -1.23 6.99 13.10
C ASP A 209 -1.99 8.33 13.19
N PRO A 210 -2.01 9.01 14.35
CA PRO A 210 -2.65 10.32 14.50
C PRO A 210 -2.13 11.38 13.53
N ALA A 211 -0.85 11.33 13.14
CA ALA A 211 -0.30 12.25 12.15
C ALA A 211 -0.86 12.00 10.74
N ALA A 212 -1.34 10.78 10.45
CA ALA A 212 -2.03 10.48 9.19
C ALA A 212 -3.34 11.25 9.08
N GLN A 213 -4.03 11.44 10.22
CA GLN A 213 -5.27 12.19 10.31
C GLN A 213 -5.06 13.69 10.06
N GLN A 214 -3.83 14.17 10.21
CA GLN A 214 -3.42 15.56 9.99
C GLN A 214 -2.74 15.78 8.62
N LEU A 215 -2.74 14.76 7.75
CA LEU A 215 -2.19 14.93 6.40
C LEU A 215 -2.99 16.00 5.63
N PRO A 216 -2.32 16.88 4.86
CA PRO A 216 -3.04 17.82 4.00
C PRO A 216 -3.70 17.07 2.83
N ALA A 217 -4.81 17.61 2.31
CA ALA A 217 -5.56 17.04 1.19
C ALA A 217 -4.67 16.76 -0.04
N SER A 218 -3.77 17.70 -0.36
CA SER A 218 -2.81 17.56 -1.48
C SER A 218 -1.83 16.39 -1.32
N SER A 219 -1.48 16.01 -0.10
CA SER A 219 -0.67 14.81 0.17
C SER A 219 -1.48 13.53 -0.01
N VAL A 220 -2.73 13.51 0.47
CA VAL A 220 -3.64 12.37 0.30
C VAL A 220 -3.96 12.15 -1.18
N PHE A 221 -4.21 13.23 -1.93
CA PHE A 221 -4.37 13.21 -3.38
C PHE A 221 -3.18 12.54 -4.08
N LYS A 222 -1.95 13.00 -3.81
CA LYS A 222 -0.73 12.43 -4.40
C LYS A 222 -0.54 10.96 -4.04
N LEU A 223 -0.88 10.56 -2.81
CA LEU A 223 -0.82 9.18 -2.35
C LEU A 223 -1.84 8.30 -3.07
N LEU A 224 -3.09 8.75 -3.19
CA LEU A 224 -4.14 8.06 -3.94
C LEU A 224 -3.77 7.90 -5.41
N LEU A 225 -3.33 8.98 -6.06
CA LEU A 225 -2.92 8.96 -7.45
C LEU A 225 -1.74 8.02 -7.67
N SER A 226 -0.76 8.03 -6.76
CA SER A 226 0.37 7.11 -6.80
C SER A 226 -0.11 5.66 -6.67
N ALA A 227 -1.00 5.38 -5.71
CA ALA A 227 -1.54 4.05 -5.47
C ALA A 227 -2.30 3.49 -6.69
N LEU A 228 -3.11 4.32 -7.35
CA LEU A 228 -3.86 3.93 -8.56
C LEU A 228 -2.94 3.66 -9.76
N LYS A 229 -1.83 4.39 -9.86
CA LYS A 229 -0.80 4.21 -10.92
C LYS A 229 0.15 3.04 -10.66
N LEU A 230 0.07 2.38 -9.50
CA LEU A 230 0.96 1.26 -9.20
C LEU A 230 0.65 0.04 -10.07
N ARG A 231 1.72 -0.61 -10.58
CA ARG A 231 1.68 -1.93 -11.26
C ARG A 231 1.54 -3.11 -10.30
N GLN A 232 0.82 -2.89 -9.20
CA GLN A 232 0.61 -3.89 -8.16
C GLN A 232 -0.67 -4.71 -8.41
N GLY A 233 -0.88 -5.74 -7.60
CA GLY A 233 -2.09 -6.55 -7.70
C GLY A 233 -3.36 -5.70 -7.45
N PRO A 234 -4.44 -5.95 -8.19
CA PRO A 234 -5.68 -5.15 -8.13
C PRO A 234 -6.22 -5.00 -6.70
N PHE A 235 -6.21 -6.09 -5.93
CA PHE A 235 -6.65 -6.10 -4.53
C PHE A 235 -5.85 -5.14 -3.64
N THR A 236 -4.54 -5.08 -3.86
CA THR A 236 -3.65 -4.24 -3.08
C THR A 236 -3.91 -2.77 -3.37
N VAL A 237 -4.06 -2.39 -4.64
CA VAL A 237 -4.38 -1.01 -5.05
C VAL A 237 -5.71 -0.58 -4.46
N LEU A 238 -6.75 -1.40 -4.62
CA LEU A 238 -8.07 -1.10 -4.07
C LEU A 238 -8.04 -0.93 -2.56
N ARG A 239 -7.40 -1.86 -1.84
CA ARG A 239 -7.37 -1.82 -0.38
C ARG A 239 -6.64 -0.58 0.13
N VAL A 240 -5.55 -0.19 -0.52
CA VAL A 240 -4.80 1.02 -0.17
C VAL A 240 -5.60 2.28 -0.50
N ALA A 241 -6.26 2.34 -1.67
CA ALA A 241 -7.15 3.45 -2.00
C ALA A 241 -8.30 3.58 -1.00
N GLN A 242 -8.87 2.47 -0.53
CA GLN A 242 -9.91 2.45 0.50
C GLN A 242 -9.40 2.97 1.85
N MET A 243 -8.17 2.63 2.25
CA MET A 243 -7.58 3.16 3.50
C MET A 243 -7.27 4.66 3.40
N LEU A 244 -6.76 5.11 2.26
CA LEU A 244 -6.43 6.53 2.03
C LEU A 244 -7.68 7.40 1.91
N SER A 245 -8.76 6.89 1.31
CA SER A 245 -10.06 7.60 1.23
C SER A 245 -10.78 7.72 2.57
N GLN A 246 -10.41 6.91 3.57
CA GLN A 246 -10.93 7.03 4.94
C GLN A 246 -10.24 8.13 5.75
N LEU A 247 -9.16 8.73 5.25
CA LEU A 247 -8.50 9.83 5.95
C LEU A 247 -9.37 11.11 5.90
N PRO A 248 -9.45 11.91 6.96
CA PRO A 248 -10.26 13.13 7.01
C PRO A 248 -9.96 14.11 5.88
N ALA A 249 -8.70 14.21 5.47
CA ALA A 249 -8.30 15.09 4.39
C ALA A 249 -8.76 14.62 3.00
N ALA A 250 -9.15 13.34 2.84
CA ALA A 250 -9.79 12.87 1.61
C ALA A 250 -11.18 13.53 1.41
N ALA A 251 -11.85 13.92 2.50
CA ALA A 251 -13.11 14.66 2.45
C ALA A 251 -12.96 16.08 1.90
N GLN A 252 -11.74 16.62 1.90
CA GLN A 252 -11.41 17.98 1.46
C GLN A 252 -10.91 18.03 0.01
N LEU A 253 -10.88 16.88 -0.69
CA LEU A 253 -10.44 16.83 -2.09
C LEU A 253 -11.41 17.59 -2.99
N ALA A 254 -10.85 18.42 -3.88
CA ALA A 254 -11.64 19.17 -4.84
C ALA A 254 -12.23 18.25 -5.93
N ALA A 255 -13.28 18.72 -6.61
CA ALA A 255 -13.90 17.96 -7.70
C ALA A 255 -12.90 17.63 -8.82
N ASP A 256 -12.03 18.57 -9.18
CA ASP A 256 -11.01 18.38 -10.22
C ASP A 256 -9.97 17.33 -9.82
N GLU A 257 -9.57 17.29 -8.55
CA GLU A 257 -8.67 16.26 -8.01
C GLU A 257 -9.34 14.89 -8.06
N VAL A 258 -10.62 14.79 -7.68
CA VAL A 258 -11.37 13.53 -7.78
C VAL A 258 -11.55 13.09 -9.24
N ALA A 259 -11.77 14.03 -10.17
CA ALA A 259 -11.82 13.74 -11.60
C ALA A 259 -10.49 13.15 -12.10
N GLU A 260 -9.34 13.71 -11.70
CA GLU A 260 -8.03 13.16 -12.06
C GLU A 260 -7.82 11.75 -11.47
N LEU A 261 -8.26 11.50 -10.24
CA LEU A 261 -8.21 10.17 -9.63
C LEU A 261 -9.10 9.16 -10.38
N LEU A 262 -10.30 9.57 -10.81
CA LEU A 262 -11.21 8.73 -11.59
C LEU A 262 -10.62 8.39 -12.96
N SER A 263 -10.05 9.37 -13.66
CA SER A 263 -9.31 9.13 -14.91
C SER A 263 -8.20 8.11 -14.67
N ALA A 264 -7.34 8.34 -13.68
CA ALA A 264 -6.23 7.42 -13.37
C ALA A 264 -6.70 6.00 -12.99
N ALA A 265 -7.88 5.86 -12.38
CA ALA A 265 -8.46 4.55 -12.08
C ALA A 265 -8.97 3.83 -13.35
N MET A 266 -9.54 4.57 -14.30
CA MET A 266 -10.04 4.05 -15.57
C MET A 266 -8.93 3.78 -16.59
N ASP A 267 -7.90 4.62 -16.62
CA ASP A 267 -6.72 4.50 -17.51
C ASP A 267 -5.78 3.35 -17.12
N SER A 268 -6.11 2.61 -16.07
CA SER A 268 -5.22 1.63 -15.46
C SER A 268 -5.15 0.33 -16.26
N GLU A 269 -4.46 0.36 -17.42
CA GLU A 269 -3.97 -0.84 -18.13
C GLU A 269 -3.20 -1.78 -17.17
N SER A 270 -2.62 -1.19 -16.13
CA SER A 270 -1.96 -1.85 -15.01
C SER A 270 -2.83 -2.90 -14.30
N MET A 271 -4.15 -2.69 -14.17
CA MET A 271 -5.03 -3.65 -13.49
C MET A 271 -5.37 -4.88 -14.34
N ALA A 272 -5.27 -4.78 -15.67
CA ALA A 272 -5.66 -5.85 -16.60
C ALA A 272 -4.66 -7.02 -16.65
N ASN A 273 -3.42 -6.81 -16.24
CA ASN A 273 -2.33 -7.72 -16.59
C ASN A 273 -2.11 -8.90 -15.60
N ARG A 274 -3.11 -9.27 -14.77
CA ARG A 274 -2.96 -10.38 -13.80
C ARG A 274 -4.09 -11.41 -13.88
N ILE A 275 -3.67 -12.64 -14.16
CA ILE A 275 -4.41 -13.81 -14.68
C ILE A 275 -5.60 -14.31 -13.82
N PHE A 276 -5.88 -13.76 -12.65
CA PHE A 276 -6.79 -14.39 -11.68
C PHE A 276 -8.02 -13.58 -11.23
N ILE A 277 -8.12 -12.30 -11.60
CA ILE A 277 -9.27 -11.47 -11.19
C ILE A 277 -9.75 -10.69 -12.41
N ASN A 278 -11.07 -10.62 -12.60
CA ASN A 278 -11.67 -9.81 -13.64
C ASN A 278 -11.30 -8.33 -13.40
N PRO A 279 -10.51 -7.68 -14.28
CA PRO A 279 -10.04 -6.32 -14.05
C PRO A 279 -11.20 -5.32 -13.96
N ALA A 280 -12.31 -5.59 -14.65
CA ALA A 280 -13.52 -4.79 -14.60
C ALA A 280 -14.08 -4.65 -13.18
N ASP A 281 -13.99 -5.70 -12.35
CA ASP A 281 -14.47 -5.67 -10.98
C ASP A 281 -13.60 -4.79 -10.09
N THR A 282 -12.29 -4.76 -10.34
CA THR A 282 -11.36 -3.97 -9.52
C THR A 282 -11.43 -2.49 -9.88
N VAL A 283 -11.39 -2.16 -11.17
CA VAL A 283 -11.56 -0.78 -11.63
C VAL A 283 -12.91 -0.25 -11.16
N GLY A 284 -13.96 -1.05 -11.31
CA GLY A 284 -15.30 -0.71 -10.83
C GLY A 284 -15.36 -0.45 -9.32
N GLN A 285 -14.68 -1.26 -8.50
CA GLN A 285 -14.59 -1.02 -7.05
C GLN A 285 -13.75 0.22 -6.70
N ALA A 286 -12.67 0.48 -7.43
CA ALA A 286 -11.85 1.68 -7.22
C ALA A 286 -12.66 2.95 -7.54
N VAL A 287 -13.36 2.96 -8.68
CA VAL A 287 -14.30 4.04 -9.05
C VAL A 287 -15.39 4.19 -8.01
N HIS A 288 -15.94 3.10 -7.50
CA HIS A 288 -16.95 3.14 -6.43
C HIS A 288 -16.43 3.82 -5.16
N VAL A 289 -15.21 3.49 -4.72
CA VAL A 289 -14.57 4.14 -3.56
C VAL A 289 -14.36 5.64 -3.82
N LEU A 290 -13.87 6.00 -5.01
CA LEU A 290 -13.62 7.40 -5.39
C LEU A 290 -14.91 8.22 -5.52
N CYS A 291 -15.98 7.64 -6.05
CA CYS A 291 -17.31 8.27 -6.11
C CYS A 291 -17.92 8.49 -4.72
N GLY A 292 -17.45 7.76 -3.69
CA GLY A 292 -17.84 7.97 -2.30
C GLY A 292 -17.21 9.20 -1.65
N LEU A 293 -16.22 9.84 -2.30
CA LEU A 293 -15.59 11.05 -1.78
C LEU A 293 -16.54 12.27 -1.92
N PRO A 294 -16.55 13.19 -0.94
CA PRO A 294 -17.35 14.42 -1.03
C PRO A 294 -17.08 15.23 -2.30
N GLY A 295 -15.81 15.34 -2.72
CA GLY A 295 -15.43 16.02 -3.97
C GLY A 295 -16.09 15.44 -5.22
N ALA A 296 -16.43 14.14 -5.23
CA ALA A 296 -17.14 13.52 -6.35
C ALA A 296 -18.54 14.11 -6.58
N HIS A 297 -19.16 14.66 -5.55
CA HIS A 297 -20.49 15.28 -5.65
C HIS A 297 -20.43 16.63 -6.38
N GLY A 298 -19.25 17.26 -6.44
CA GLY A 298 -19.00 18.49 -7.19
C GLY A 298 -18.58 18.27 -8.64
N LEU A 299 -18.55 17.03 -9.13
CA LEU A 299 -18.20 16.73 -10.51
C LEU A 299 -19.23 17.32 -11.48
N GLN A 300 -18.74 17.99 -12.52
CA GLN A 300 -19.60 18.58 -13.53
C GLN A 300 -20.28 17.49 -14.36
N THR A 301 -21.50 17.75 -14.83
CA THR A 301 -22.28 16.85 -15.67
C THR A 301 -21.51 16.37 -16.90
N LEU A 302 -20.68 17.24 -17.51
CA LEU A 302 -19.83 16.87 -18.64
C LEU A 302 -18.73 15.86 -18.26
N GLN A 303 -18.09 16.01 -17.09
CA GLN A 303 -17.08 15.07 -16.59
C GLN A 303 -17.73 13.71 -16.29
N VAL A 304 -18.88 13.70 -15.62
CA VAL A 304 -19.64 12.47 -15.34
C VAL A 304 -20.05 11.76 -16.63
N LEU A 305 -20.47 12.51 -17.65
CA LEU A 305 -20.79 11.97 -18.97
C LEU A 305 -19.57 11.28 -19.61
N GLN A 306 -18.39 11.91 -19.59
CA GLN A 306 -17.15 11.34 -20.12
C GLN A 306 -16.75 10.04 -19.38
N PHE A 307 -16.81 10.04 -18.05
CA PHE A 307 -16.51 8.85 -17.26
C PHE A 307 -17.53 7.72 -17.47
N LEU A 308 -18.81 8.05 -17.64
CA LEU A 308 -19.84 7.06 -17.97
C LEU A 308 -19.59 6.42 -19.34
N GLU A 309 -19.27 7.22 -20.35
CA GLU A 309 -18.94 6.73 -21.69
C GLU A 309 -17.74 5.78 -21.65
N ALA A 310 -16.64 6.18 -20.99
CA ALA A 310 -15.47 5.33 -20.80
C ALA A 310 -15.80 4.01 -20.08
N ALA A 311 -16.57 4.09 -18.99
CA ALA A 311 -17.00 2.90 -18.24
C ALA A 311 -17.90 1.96 -19.06
N ILE A 312 -18.72 2.50 -19.98
CA ILE A 312 -19.59 1.71 -20.88
C ILE A 312 -18.75 1.03 -21.97
N LEU A 313 -17.82 1.75 -22.60
CA LEU A 313 -16.93 1.19 -23.61
C LEU A 313 -16.16 -0.02 -23.07
N GLU A 314 -15.70 0.07 -21.82
CA GLU A 314 -14.96 -0.99 -21.14
C GLU A 314 -15.85 -1.99 -20.36
N SER A 315 -17.17 -1.83 -20.41
CA SER A 315 -18.14 -2.68 -19.69
C SER A 315 -17.93 -2.77 -18.17
N TYR A 316 -17.46 -1.70 -17.53
CA TYR A 316 -17.23 -1.61 -16.09
C TYR A 316 -18.53 -1.39 -15.30
N TYR A 317 -19.31 -2.45 -15.11
CA TYR A 317 -20.63 -2.40 -14.46
C TYR A 317 -20.65 -1.62 -13.13
N GLN A 318 -19.73 -1.94 -12.21
CA GLN A 318 -19.70 -1.28 -10.90
C GLN A 318 -19.33 0.20 -11.01
N ALA A 319 -18.50 0.58 -11.98
CA ALA A 319 -18.19 1.98 -12.27
C ALA A 319 -19.44 2.71 -12.79
N ILE A 320 -20.15 2.14 -13.76
CA ILE A 320 -21.40 2.70 -14.31
C ILE A 320 -22.41 2.95 -13.18
N ARG A 321 -22.60 1.95 -12.30
CA ARG A 321 -23.52 2.06 -11.16
C ARG A 321 -23.09 3.18 -10.19
N ALA A 322 -21.80 3.26 -9.86
CA ALA A 322 -21.28 4.27 -8.95
C ALA A 322 -21.42 5.69 -9.54
N LEU A 323 -21.08 5.88 -10.82
CA LEU A 323 -21.17 7.16 -11.51
C LEU A 323 -22.62 7.63 -11.66
N CYS A 324 -23.56 6.72 -11.95
CA CYS A 324 -24.99 7.05 -12.00
C CYS A 324 -25.55 7.50 -10.64
N ALA A 325 -24.88 7.18 -9.52
CA ALA A 325 -25.30 7.63 -8.20
C ALA A 325 -24.93 9.10 -7.92
N LEU A 326 -23.98 9.67 -8.69
CA LEU A 326 -23.51 11.04 -8.49
C LEU A 326 -24.58 12.07 -8.88
N PRO A 327 -24.60 13.26 -8.24
CA PRO A 327 -25.55 14.33 -8.56
C PRO A 327 -25.51 14.74 -10.04
N GLY A 328 -24.31 14.91 -10.61
CA GLY A 328 -24.15 15.28 -12.02
C GLY A 328 -24.75 14.28 -13.01
N ALA A 329 -24.88 12.99 -12.65
CA ALA A 329 -25.57 12.01 -13.49
C ALA A 329 -27.08 12.25 -13.55
N ARG A 330 -27.67 12.81 -12.49
CA ARG A 330 -29.11 13.12 -12.43
C ARG A 330 -29.47 14.32 -13.31
N GLU A 331 -28.50 15.18 -13.60
CA GLU A 331 -28.64 16.34 -14.46
C GLU A 331 -28.48 16.02 -15.96
N LEU A 332 -28.19 14.75 -16.30
CA LEU A 332 -28.05 14.33 -17.68
C LEU A 332 -29.36 14.52 -18.47
N GLN A 333 -29.23 15.22 -19.58
CA GLN A 333 -30.35 15.43 -20.50
C GLN A 333 -30.81 14.10 -21.11
N PRO A 334 -32.09 13.96 -21.49
CA PRO A 334 -32.61 12.76 -22.14
C PRO A 334 -31.78 12.35 -23.37
N GLU A 335 -31.30 13.31 -24.15
CA GLU A 335 -30.49 13.09 -25.35
C GLU A 335 -29.12 12.50 -25.00
N GLN A 336 -28.47 12.99 -23.95
CA GLN A 336 -27.19 12.47 -23.48
C GLN A 336 -27.34 11.03 -22.96
N ARG A 337 -28.41 10.75 -22.23
CA ARG A 337 -28.71 9.37 -21.78
C ARG A 337 -29.02 8.45 -22.95
N ALA A 338 -29.78 8.90 -23.94
CA ALA A 338 -30.06 8.13 -25.15
C ALA A 338 -28.77 7.83 -25.92
N ALA A 339 -27.85 8.80 -26.02
CA ALA A 339 -26.53 8.60 -26.63
C ALA A 339 -25.71 7.54 -25.89
N LEU A 340 -25.61 7.62 -24.55
CA LEU A 340 -24.91 6.61 -23.75
C LEU A 340 -25.53 5.21 -23.88
N LEU A 341 -26.86 5.10 -23.93
CA LEU A 341 -27.55 3.82 -24.18
C LEU A 341 -27.26 3.27 -25.57
N ALA A 342 -27.17 4.14 -26.58
CA ALA A 342 -26.78 3.75 -27.94
C ALA A 342 -25.34 3.24 -27.98
N VAL A 343 -24.39 3.91 -27.29
CA VAL A 343 -23.02 3.43 -27.13
C VAL A 343 -23.00 2.04 -26.48
N GLY A 344 -23.71 1.86 -25.36
CA GLY A 344 -23.81 0.56 -24.69
C GLY A 344 -24.37 -0.54 -25.59
N LYS A 345 -25.37 -0.22 -26.44
CA LYS A 345 -25.91 -1.16 -27.44
C LYS A 345 -24.88 -1.54 -28.50
N VAL A 346 -24.10 -0.58 -29.00
CA VAL A 346 -23.05 -0.81 -30.01
C VAL A 346 -21.93 -1.70 -29.47
N VAL A 347 -21.52 -1.45 -28.21
CA VAL A 347 -20.49 -2.25 -27.51
C VAL A 347 -21.01 -3.65 -27.13
N GLY A 348 -22.34 -3.84 -27.12
CA GLY A 348 -22.96 -5.10 -26.70
C GLY A 348 -23.05 -5.25 -25.18
N CYS A 349 -23.08 -4.13 -24.44
CA CYS A 349 -23.34 -4.14 -23.00
C CYS A 349 -24.69 -4.80 -22.71
N ARG A 350 -24.73 -5.65 -21.68
CA ARG A 350 -25.99 -6.25 -21.21
C ARG A 350 -26.93 -5.15 -20.71
N LEU A 351 -28.23 -5.31 -20.98
CA LEU A 351 -29.24 -4.36 -20.51
C LEU A 351 -29.23 -4.20 -18.98
N ASP A 352 -28.98 -5.30 -18.25
CA ASP A 352 -28.83 -5.31 -16.79
C ASP A 352 -27.71 -4.35 -16.32
N THR A 353 -26.62 -4.27 -17.08
CA THR A 353 -25.48 -3.40 -16.81
C THR A 353 -25.85 -1.92 -16.98
N MET A 354 -26.69 -1.63 -17.98
CA MET A 354 -27.15 -0.29 -18.33
C MET A 354 -28.34 0.18 -17.50
N MET A 355 -28.93 -0.70 -16.68
CA MET A 355 -30.14 -0.40 -15.93
C MET A 355 -30.03 0.80 -14.98
N PRO A 356 -28.90 1.04 -14.28
CA PRO A 356 -28.74 2.27 -13.49
C PRO A 356 -28.95 3.55 -14.29
N LEU A 357 -28.52 3.57 -15.56
CA LEU A 357 -28.65 4.73 -16.45
C LEU A 357 -30.10 4.97 -16.89
N VAL A 358 -30.85 3.89 -17.15
CA VAL A 358 -32.29 3.95 -17.48
C VAL A 358 -33.12 4.40 -16.27
N GLN A 359 -32.70 4.04 -15.06
CA GLN A 359 -33.39 4.38 -13.82
C GLN A 359 -33.09 5.81 -13.34
N LEU A 360 -32.22 6.57 -14.01
CA LEU A 360 -31.95 7.96 -13.65
C LEU A 360 -33.25 8.79 -13.74
N PRO A 361 -33.57 9.57 -12.70
CA PRO A 361 -34.78 10.38 -12.69
C PRO A 361 -34.76 11.34 -13.88
N LEU A 362 -35.86 11.41 -14.62
CA LEU A 362 -36.10 12.49 -15.56
C LEU A 362 -36.39 13.73 -14.71
N VAL A 363 -35.41 14.62 -14.55
CA VAL A 363 -35.65 15.93 -13.97
C VAL A 363 -36.74 16.58 -14.84
N PRO A 364 -37.95 16.83 -14.31
CA PRO A 364 -38.97 17.52 -15.06
C PRO A 364 -38.34 18.85 -15.44
N GLN A 365 -38.20 19.12 -16.74
CA GLN A 365 -37.86 20.47 -17.18
C GLN A 365 -38.97 21.33 -16.61
N LEU A 366 -38.66 22.02 -15.51
CA LEU A 366 -39.54 23.00 -14.89
C LEU A 366 -39.82 23.95 -16.04
N ALA A 367 -41.00 23.78 -16.63
CA ALA A 367 -41.44 24.57 -17.75
C ALA A 367 -41.34 26.00 -17.28
N VAL A 368 -40.31 26.71 -17.75
CA VAL A 368 -40.16 28.14 -17.55
C VAL A 368 -41.24 28.76 -18.44
N GLY A 369 -42.49 28.59 -18.01
CA GLY A 369 -43.67 29.29 -18.48
C GLY A 369 -43.58 30.69 -17.91
N GLY A 370 -42.65 31.46 -18.45
CA GLY A 370 -42.45 32.87 -18.19
C GLY A 370 -42.57 33.63 -19.50
N SER A 371 -43.71 33.50 -20.17
CA SER A 371 -44.15 34.41 -21.22
C SER A 371 -44.31 35.82 -20.64
N SER A 372 -43.19 36.49 -20.38
CA SER A 372 -43.15 37.93 -20.09
C SER A 372 -43.29 38.64 -21.42
N SER A 373 -44.53 38.69 -21.88
CA SER A 373 -44.99 39.62 -22.90
C SER A 373 -44.93 41.03 -22.31
N SER A 374 -43.79 41.70 -22.48
CA SER A 374 -43.71 43.15 -22.37
C SER A 374 -42.97 43.71 -23.59
N SER A 375 -43.77 43.92 -24.62
CA SER A 375 -43.55 44.81 -25.75
C SER A 375 -43.12 46.21 -25.31
N SER A 376 -41.97 46.70 -25.78
CA SER A 376 -41.78 48.06 -26.32
C SER A 376 -40.34 48.14 -26.86
N SER A 377 -40.17 48.09 -28.19
CA SER A 377 -39.87 49.27 -29.01
C SER A 377 -38.49 49.88 -28.75
N SER A 378 -37.52 49.54 -29.60
CA SER A 378 -36.71 50.53 -30.33
C SER A 378 -35.84 49.86 -31.40
N ARG A 379 -36.15 50.21 -32.65
CA ARG A 379 -35.33 50.01 -33.84
C ARG A 379 -34.10 50.92 -33.77
N GLN A 380 -32.92 50.40 -34.13
CA GLN A 380 -31.88 51.09 -34.92
C GLN A 380 -30.84 50.00 -35.28
N LEU A 381 -30.87 49.47 -36.52
CA LEU A 381 -30.05 49.93 -37.65
C LEU A 381 -28.55 49.91 -37.31
N LEU A 382 -27.86 48.86 -37.77
CA LEU A 382 -26.59 48.98 -38.48
C LEU A 382 -26.32 47.69 -39.26
N ASP A 383 -26.44 47.81 -40.57
CA ASP A 383 -25.74 47.02 -41.58
C ASP A 383 -24.25 46.95 -41.23
N GLU A 384 -23.64 45.77 -41.28
CA GLU A 384 -22.27 45.66 -41.77
C GLU A 384 -22.00 44.29 -42.39
N GLN A 385 -21.20 44.35 -43.44
CA GLN A 385 -21.05 43.40 -44.52
C GLN A 385 -20.11 42.22 -44.18
N LEU A 386 -20.46 41.02 -44.71
CA LEU A 386 -19.64 40.01 -45.41
C LEU A 386 -18.08 40.01 -45.22
N PRO A 387 -17.40 38.84 -45.23
CA PRO A 387 -17.47 37.95 -46.40
C PRO A 387 -17.41 36.43 -46.18
N SER A 388 -18.05 35.77 -47.14
CA SER A 388 -18.07 34.35 -47.43
C SER A 388 -16.67 33.80 -47.76
N ALA A 389 -16.25 32.74 -47.06
CA ALA A 389 -15.10 31.93 -47.43
C ALA A 389 -15.54 30.72 -48.26
N HIS A 390 -15.00 30.63 -49.47
CA HIS A 390 -15.06 29.47 -50.35
C HIS A 390 -14.36 28.27 -49.71
N PHE A 391 -15.07 27.15 -49.56
CA PHE A 391 -14.47 25.83 -49.32
C PHE A 391 -14.43 25.07 -50.65
N SER A 392 -13.22 24.75 -51.11
CA SER A 392 -12.98 23.92 -52.28
C SER A 392 -13.02 22.45 -51.87
N ALA A 393 -13.94 21.68 -52.45
CA ALA A 393 -13.98 20.24 -52.33
C ALA A 393 -12.87 19.62 -53.19
N GLY A 394 -12.07 18.75 -52.58
CA GLY A 394 -11.20 17.81 -53.28
C GLY A 394 -11.68 16.40 -52.96
N ASP A 395 -12.16 15.71 -53.98
CA ASP A 395 -12.38 14.26 -54.07
C ASP A 395 -11.44 13.73 -55.18
N PRO A 396 -11.21 12.41 -55.30
CA PRO A 396 -10.81 11.44 -54.28
C PRO A 396 -9.42 10.82 -54.56
#